data_AF-A0A2C1CJX2-F1
#
_entry.id   AF-A0A2C1CJX2-F1
#
_cell.length_a   1.000
_cell.length_b   1.000
_cell.length_c   1.000
_cell.angle_alpha   90.00
_cell.angle_beta   90.00
_cell.angle_gamma   90.00
#
_symmetry.space_group_name_H-M   'P 1'
#
loop_
_entity.id
_entity.type
_entity.pdbx_description
1 polymer ?
#
loop_
_entity_poly.entity_id
_entity_poly.type
_entity_poly.pdbx_seq_one_letter_code
_entity_poly.pdbx_strand_id
1 'polypeptide(L)'
;LEKEKGKLQKEELNKKQKELTIYSNFAGVVQKLDKDAAQSSSQALGGQGKAFLQVASKDPFQVQGTLTELQKSQIQKDQTFTVTAKANNKKKWTGKITEVSEFPTSA
;
A
#
# COMPACT_ATOMS: atom_id res chain seq x y z
N LEU A 1 -16.32 27.83 32.10
CA LEU A 1 -16.75 26.53 31.54
C LEU A 1 -17.36 26.61 30.15
N GLU A 2 -18.38 27.45 29.89
CA GLU A 2 -19.06 27.47 28.57
C GLU A 2 -18.16 27.87 27.38
N LYS A 3 -17.28 28.87 27.56
CA LYS A 3 -16.31 29.28 26.52
C LYS A 3 -15.34 28.16 26.15
N GLU A 4 -15.01 27.27 27.07
CA GLU A 4 -14.12 26.14 26.85
C GLU A 4 -14.83 25.03 26.08
N LYS A 5 -16.09 24.75 26.45
CA LYS A 5 -16.95 23.78 25.75
C LYS A 5 -17.22 24.19 24.29
N GLY A 6 -17.44 25.48 24.05
CA GLY A 6 -17.61 26.02 22.69
C GLY A 6 -16.34 25.95 21.83
N LYS A 7 -15.16 26.12 22.43
CA LYS A 7 -13.88 25.91 21.73
C LYS A 7 -13.69 24.44 21.33
N LEU A 8 -13.96 23.52 22.25
CA LEU A 8 -13.85 22.08 21.99
C LEU A 8 -14.80 21.63 20.87
N GLN A 9 -16.05 22.10 20.86
CA GLN A 9 -17.00 21.80 19.79
C GLN A 9 -16.52 22.33 18.43
N LYS A 10 -15.97 23.55 18.39
CA LYS A 10 -15.42 24.13 17.16
C LYS A 10 -14.22 23.32 16.65
N GLU A 11 -13.35 22.87 17.54
CA GLU A 11 -12.21 22.02 17.18
C GLU A 11 -12.65 20.65 16.66
N GLU A 12 -13.66 20.04 17.30
CA GLU A 12 -14.21 18.77 16.85
C GLU A 12 -14.86 18.89 15.46
N LEU A 13 -15.63 19.96 15.23
CA LEU A 13 -16.23 20.25 13.91
C LEU A 13 -15.16 20.51 12.85
N ASN A 14 -14.11 21.27 13.18
CA ASN A 14 -12.98 21.50 12.27
C ASN A 14 -12.24 20.19 11.95
N LYS A 15 -12.10 19.29 12.92
CA LYS A 15 -11.47 17.98 12.70
C LYS A 15 -12.33 17.12 11.77
N LYS A 16 -13.64 17.02 12.02
CA LYS A 16 -14.58 16.31 11.15
C LYS A 16 -14.55 16.87 9.72
N GLN A 17 -14.48 18.20 9.56
CA GLN A 17 -14.40 18.81 8.24
C GLN A 17 -13.09 18.46 7.49
N LYS A 18 -11.96 18.38 8.21
CA LYS A 18 -10.68 17.95 7.62
C LYS A 18 -10.71 16.47 7.23
N GLU A 19 -11.40 15.63 8.00
CA GLU A 19 -11.57 14.20 7.69
C GLU A 19 -12.40 13.96 6.42
N LEU A 20 -13.22 14.92 5.97
CA LEU A 20 -13.94 14.83 4.69
C LEU A 20 -13.02 14.96 3.47
N THR A 21 -11.77 15.44 3.65
CA THR A 21 -10.77 15.53 2.59
C THR A 21 -9.67 14.53 2.85
N ILE A 22 -9.61 13.47 2.04
CA ILE A 22 -8.61 12.42 2.17
C ILE A 22 -7.37 12.81 1.36
N TYR A 23 -6.22 12.86 2.03
CA TYR A 23 -4.91 13.04 1.40
C TYR A 23 -4.18 11.70 1.31
N SER A 24 -3.35 11.53 0.27
CA SER A 24 -2.48 10.36 0.16
C SER A 24 -1.35 10.45 1.17
N ASN A 25 -1.03 9.34 1.84
CA ASN A 25 0.09 9.28 2.79
C ASN A 25 1.46 9.17 2.11
N PHE A 26 1.49 8.96 0.80
CA PHE A 26 2.72 8.83 0.01
C PHE A 26 2.54 9.38 -1.41
N ALA A 27 3.66 9.80 -2.01
CA ALA A 27 3.72 10.18 -3.42
C ALA A 27 3.60 8.95 -4.31
N GLY A 28 2.71 8.98 -5.30
CA GLY A 28 2.41 7.80 -6.11
C GLY A 28 1.64 8.10 -7.39
N VAL A 29 1.06 7.05 -7.98
CA VAL A 29 0.15 7.09 -9.12
C VAL A 29 -1.17 6.48 -8.71
N VAL A 30 -2.28 7.12 -9.10
CA VAL A 30 -3.61 6.54 -9.00
C VAL A 30 -3.73 5.40 -10.00
N GLN A 31 -3.79 4.16 -9.53
CA GLN A 31 -3.96 2.98 -10.38
C GLN A 31 -5.43 2.70 -10.69
N LYS A 32 -6.29 2.89 -9.70
CA LYS A 32 -7.73 2.67 -9.83
C LYS A 32 -8.50 3.79 -9.14
N LEU A 33 -9.51 4.28 -9.84
CA LEU A 33 -10.49 5.22 -9.33
C LEU A 33 -11.87 4.67 -9.70
N ASP A 34 -12.63 4.27 -8.68
CA ASP A 34 -14.02 3.85 -8.82
C ASP A 34 -14.90 4.97 -8.24
N LYS A 35 -15.48 5.77 -9.14
CA LYS A 35 -16.33 6.92 -8.76
C LYS A 35 -17.68 6.48 -8.20
N ASP A 36 -18.17 5.32 -8.63
CA ASP A 36 -19.47 4.79 -8.22
C ASP A 36 -19.38 4.16 -6.82
N ALA A 37 -18.23 3.56 -6.48
CA ALA A 37 -17.93 3.11 -5.11
C ALA A 37 -17.95 4.25 -4.08
N ALA A 38 -17.56 5.47 -4.48
CA ALA A 38 -17.56 6.64 -3.61
C ALA A 38 -18.97 7.15 -3.28
N GLN A 39 -19.97 6.88 -4.14
CA GLN A 39 -21.37 7.25 -3.89
C GLN A 39 -22.14 6.19 -3.11
N SER A 40 -21.69 4.93 -3.11
CA SER A 40 -22.34 3.82 -2.39
C SER A 40 -21.74 3.53 -1.01
N SER A 41 -20.83 4.37 -0.48
CA SER A 41 -20.19 4.16 0.83
C SER A 41 -21.14 4.24 2.03
N SER A 42 -22.43 4.49 1.80
CA SER A 42 -23.50 4.36 2.78
C SER A 42 -23.89 2.89 3.01
N GLN A 43 -22.95 1.98 3.24
CA GLN A 43 -23.28 0.63 3.68
C GLN A 43 -22.36 0.13 4.80
N ALA A 44 -22.96 0.18 5.99
CA ALA A 44 -22.75 -0.66 7.16
C ALA A 44 -21.40 -0.57 7.89
N LEU A 45 -21.49 -0.07 9.12
CA LEU A 45 -20.63 -0.35 10.26
C LEU A 45 -20.49 -1.88 10.47
N GLY A 46 -19.75 -2.57 9.59
CA GLY A 46 -19.59 -4.03 9.64
C GLY A 46 -19.27 -4.71 8.30
N GLY A 47 -19.38 -4.02 7.16
CA GLY A 47 -18.98 -4.56 5.84
C GLY A 47 -17.58 -4.08 5.44
N GLN A 48 -16.77 -4.96 4.85
CA GLN A 48 -15.48 -4.58 4.25
C GLN A 48 -15.70 -3.46 3.24
N GLY A 49 -15.30 -2.23 3.59
CA GLY A 49 -15.48 -1.06 2.75
C GLY A 49 -14.85 -1.27 1.37
N LYS A 50 -15.63 -0.99 0.31
CA LYS A 50 -15.13 -1.05 -1.06
C LYS A 50 -14.10 0.06 -1.26
N ALA A 51 -12.87 -0.30 -1.64
CA ALA A 51 -11.83 0.69 -1.95
C ALA A 51 -12.21 1.49 -3.20
N PHE A 52 -12.43 2.80 -3.06
CA PHE A 52 -12.76 3.68 -4.19
C PHE A 52 -11.52 4.27 -4.89
N LEU A 53 -10.38 4.32 -4.20
CA LEU A 53 -9.11 4.84 -4.71
C LEU A 53 -7.96 3.91 -4.34
N GLN A 54 -7.19 3.47 -5.34
CA GLN A 54 -5.95 2.71 -5.13
C GLN A 54 -4.76 3.53 -5.68
N VAL A 55 -3.85 3.90 -4.79
CA VAL A 55 -2.61 4.60 -5.14
C VAL A 55 -1.44 3.62 -5.00
N ALA A 56 -0.53 3.59 -5.97
CA ALA A 56 0.73 2.86 -5.87
C ALA A 56 1.91 3.83 -5.79
N SER A 57 2.88 3.54 -4.93
CA SER A 57 4.12 4.31 -4.85
C SER A 57 4.91 4.12 -6.14
N LYS A 58 5.53 5.20 -6.64
CA LYS A 58 6.47 5.09 -7.77
C LYS A 58 7.83 4.58 -7.32
N ASP A 59 8.23 4.79 -6.07
CA ASP A 59 9.57 4.44 -5.58
C ASP A 59 9.57 4.14 -4.07
N PRO A 60 10.43 3.22 -3.60
CA PRO A 60 11.30 2.33 -4.40
C PRO A 60 10.53 1.12 -4.97
N PHE A 61 10.84 0.73 -6.20
CA PHE A 61 10.32 -0.51 -6.78
C PHE A 61 10.86 -1.74 -6.04
N GLN A 62 9.97 -2.70 -5.78
CA GLN A 62 10.33 -3.98 -5.21
C GLN A 62 9.96 -5.09 -6.20
N VAL A 63 10.80 -6.11 -6.27
CA VAL A 63 10.55 -7.31 -7.08
C VAL A 63 10.14 -8.42 -6.13
N GLN A 64 8.95 -8.99 -6.35
CA GLN A 64 8.48 -10.17 -5.65
C GLN A 64 8.59 -11.38 -6.57
N GLY A 65 9.03 -12.51 -6.01
CA GLY A 65 9.16 -13.78 -6.71
C GLY A 65 8.84 -14.94 -5.78
N THR A 66 8.65 -16.11 -6.35
CA THR A 66 8.46 -17.36 -5.60
C THR A 66 9.73 -18.20 -5.66
N LEU A 67 9.95 -18.99 -4.61
CA LEU A 67 11.09 -19.89 -4.48
C LEU A 67 10.58 -21.30 -4.21
N THR A 68 11.30 -22.31 -4.69
CA THR A 68 11.08 -23.68 -4.25
C THR A 68 11.70 -23.89 -2.86
N GLU A 69 11.27 -24.93 -2.13
CA GLU A 69 11.82 -25.22 -0.79
C GLU A 69 13.33 -25.48 -0.82
N LEU A 70 13.81 -26.17 -1.86
CA LEU A 70 15.24 -26.39 -2.07
C LEU A 70 16.00 -25.08 -2.26
N GLN A 71 15.44 -24.14 -3.03
CA GLN A 71 16.03 -22.82 -3.24
C GLN A 71 16.00 -21.94 -1.99
N LYS A 72 14.94 -22.05 -1.18
CA LYS A 72 14.83 -21.32 0.10
C LYS A 72 16.02 -21.63 1.01
N SER A 73 16.52 -22.87 1.03
CA SER A 73 17.69 -23.24 1.82
C SER A 73 19.00 -22.55 1.40
N GLN A 74 19.07 -22.05 0.16
CA GLN A 74 20.26 -21.47 -0.44
C GLN A 74 20.21 -19.94 -0.50
N ILE A 75 19.06 -19.34 -0.20
CA ILE A 75 18.83 -17.90 -0.32
C ILE A 75 18.76 -17.29 1.07
N GLN A 76 19.51 -16.21 1.27
CA GLN A 76 19.56 -15.51 2.55
C GLN A 76 19.10 -14.07 2.42
N LYS A 77 18.59 -13.54 3.54
CA LYS A 77 18.41 -12.09 3.70
C LYS A 77 19.75 -11.40 3.44
N ASP A 78 19.68 -10.21 2.86
CA ASP A 78 20.84 -9.38 2.53
C ASP A 78 21.72 -9.89 1.38
N GLN A 79 21.37 -11.01 0.74
CA GLN A 79 22.05 -11.49 -0.45
C GLN A 79 21.79 -10.57 -1.65
N THR A 80 22.85 -10.32 -2.44
CA THR A 80 22.74 -9.54 -3.67
C THR A 80 22.22 -10.42 -4.80
N PHE A 81 21.29 -9.90 -5.59
CA PHE A 81 20.75 -10.58 -6.77
C PHE A 81 20.82 -9.67 -8.00
N THR A 82 20.82 -10.29 -9.18
CA THR A 82 20.70 -9.58 -10.47
C THR A 82 19.40 -9.98 -11.15
N VAL A 83 18.62 -9.00 -11.56
CA VAL A 83 17.39 -9.19 -12.32
C VAL A 83 17.54 -8.62 -13.73
N THR A 84 16.93 -9.31 -14.70
CA THR A 84 16.88 -8.89 -16.10
C THR A 84 15.43 -8.94 -16.58
N ALA A 85 15.02 -7.99 -17.40
CA ALA A 85 13.68 -7.97 -17.95
C ALA A 85 13.64 -8.82 -19.23
N LYS A 86 12.70 -9.78 -19.32
CA LYS A 86 12.52 -10.61 -20.52
C LYS A 86 12.21 -9.79 -21.78
N ALA A 87 11.51 -8.66 -21.61
CA ALA A 87 11.23 -7.73 -22.70
C ALA A 87 12.48 -6.94 -23.15
N ASN A 88 13.53 -6.86 -22.32
CA ASN A 88 14.76 -6.16 -22.63
C ASN A 88 15.96 -6.83 -21.94
N ASN A 89 16.49 -7.87 -22.58
CA ASN A 89 17.59 -8.68 -22.07
C ASN A 89 18.92 -7.91 -21.92
N LYS A 90 19.01 -6.66 -22.40
CA LYS A 90 20.22 -5.84 -22.29
C LYS A 90 20.31 -5.09 -20.97
N LYS A 91 19.18 -4.87 -20.27
CA LYS A 91 19.18 -4.16 -18.99
C LYS A 91 19.27 -5.16 -17.83
N LYS A 92 20.24 -4.91 -16.95
CA LYS A 92 20.46 -5.67 -15.72
C LYS A 92 20.34 -4.70 -14.54
N TRP A 93 19.64 -5.12 -13.50
CA TRP A 93 19.56 -4.38 -12.25
C TRP A 93 20.07 -5.26 -11.12
N THR A 94 20.84 -4.68 -10.22
CA THR A 94 21.32 -5.34 -9.01
C THR A 94 20.49 -4.87 -7.83
N GLY A 95 20.01 -5.81 -7.02
CA GLY A 95 19.24 -5.53 -5.81
C GLY A 95 19.73 -6.37 -4.63
N LYS A 96 19.18 -6.09 -3.45
CA LYS A 96 19.44 -6.84 -2.22
C LYS A 96 18.13 -7.48 -1.77
N ILE A 97 18.18 -8.74 -1.35
CA ILE A 97 17.02 -9.43 -0.79
C ILE A 97 16.73 -8.84 0.58
N THR A 98 15.57 -8.21 0.73
CA THR A 98 15.12 -7.58 1.98
C THR A 98 14.47 -8.57 2.92
N GLU A 99 13.76 -9.55 2.38
CA GLU A 99 12.96 -10.51 3.13
C GLU A 99 12.79 -11.82 2.34
N VAL A 100 12.81 -12.93 3.06
CA VAL A 100 12.44 -14.25 2.54
C VAL A 100 11.33 -14.76 3.46
N SER A 101 10.16 -15.04 2.90
CA SER A 101 9.01 -15.52 3.68
C SER A 101 9.31 -16.89 4.27
N GLU A 102 9.02 -17.06 5.56
CA GLU A 102 9.04 -18.38 6.20
C GLU A 102 7.84 -19.24 5.79
N PHE A 103 6.76 -18.61 5.34
CA PHE A 103 5.50 -19.24 4.99
C PHE A 103 5.39 -19.52 3.48
N PRO A 104 4.87 -20.69 3.08
CA PRO A 104 4.63 -21.01 1.68
C PRO A 104 3.49 -20.15 1.11
N THR A 105 3.60 -19.79 -0.17
CA THR A 105 2.58 -19.01 -0.88
C THR A 105 1.38 -19.85 -1.36
N SER A 106 1.48 -21.17 -1.29
CA SER A 106 0.40 -22.11 -1.63
C SER A 106 0.57 -23.39 -0.80
N ALA A 107 -0.54 -23.96 -0.34
CA ALA A 107 -0.61 -25.24 0.35
C ALA A 107 -0.79 -26.39 -0.66
#